data_AF-A0A8X6PDF2-F1
#
_entry.id   AF-A0A8X6PDF2-F1
#
_cell.length_a   1.000
_cell.length_b   1.000
_cell.length_c   1.000
_cell.angle_alpha   90.00
_cell.angle_beta   90.00
_cell.angle_gamma   90.00
#
_symmetry.space_group_name_H-M   'P 1'
#
loop_
_entity.id
_entity.type
_entity.pdbx_description
1 polymer ?
#
loop_
_entity_poly.entity_id
_entity_poly.type
_entity_poly.pdbx_seq_one_letter_code
_entity_poly.pdbx_strand_id
1 'polypeptide(L)'
;MPGKAKNKLTKEERELRYKNIEIEWIRENLKEIIKGEVDYEAILYMAVVLDYVLAELIDVSNEIAHQKNPSSSVIEGEDIKDALDGDLELQELFNDLYDSTELL
;
A
#
# COMPACT_ATOMS: atom_id res chain seq x y z
N MET A 1 -21.99 11.47 7.19
CA MET A 1 -22.09 10.00 7.30
C MET A 1 -20.89 9.44 6.55
N PRO A 2 -19.93 8.73 7.18
CA PRO A 2 -18.82 8.18 6.42
C PRO A 2 -19.36 7.00 5.60
N GLY A 3 -19.38 7.19 4.29
CA GLY A 3 -19.75 6.15 3.35
C GLY A 3 -18.65 5.10 3.35
N LYS A 4 -18.91 3.93 3.93
CA LYS A 4 -18.12 2.73 3.66
C LYS A 4 -18.29 2.39 2.18
N ALA A 5 -17.44 2.95 1.33
CA ALA A 5 -17.37 2.54 -0.06
C ALA A 5 -16.88 1.09 -0.09
N LYS A 6 -17.75 0.16 -0.48
CA LYS A 6 -17.36 -1.20 -0.82
C LYS A 6 -16.67 -1.17 -2.19
N ASN A 7 -15.44 -0.68 -2.28
CA ASN A 7 -14.62 -0.88 -3.46
C ASN A 7 -13.89 -2.22 -3.36
N LYS A 8 -14.65 -3.32 -3.44
CA LYS A 8 -14.03 -4.63 -3.69
C LYS A 8 -13.81 -4.76 -5.20
N LEU A 9 -12.56 -4.63 -5.63
CA LEU A 9 -12.12 -4.91 -7.00
C LEU A 9 -12.73 -6.23 -7.49
N THR A 10 -13.11 -6.27 -8.76
CA THR A 10 -13.52 -7.50 -9.44
C THR A 10 -12.33 -8.46 -9.55
N LYS A 11 -12.62 -9.74 -9.81
CA LYS A 11 -11.57 -10.77 -9.94
C LYS A 11 -10.59 -10.43 -11.07
N GLU A 12 -11.07 -9.91 -12.19
CA GLU A 12 -10.24 -9.53 -13.34
C GLU A 12 -9.37 -8.30 -13.05
N GLU A 13 -9.89 -7.31 -12.33
CA GLU A 13 -9.11 -6.15 -11.89
C GLU A 13 -7.99 -6.54 -10.92
N ARG A 14 -8.27 -7.47 -10.00
CA ARG A 14 -7.24 -8.05 -9.13
C ARG A 14 -6.18 -8.80 -9.92
N GLU A 15 -6.57 -9.64 -10.88
CA GLU A 15 -5.62 -10.40 -11.72
C GLU A 15 -4.74 -9.50 -12.61
N LEU A 16 -5.28 -8.40 -13.12
CA LEU A 16 -4.51 -7.41 -13.87
C LEU A 16 -3.49 -6.70 -12.97
N ARG A 17 -3.89 -6.39 -11.74
CA ARG A 17 -3.05 -5.75 -10.73
C ARG A 17 -1.92 -6.68 -10.27
N TYR A 18 -2.23 -7.95 -10.03
CA TYR A 18 -1.23 -8.98 -9.68
C TYR A 18 -0.17 -9.20 -10.76
N LYS A 19 -0.48 -8.98 -12.05
CA LYS A 19 0.52 -9.05 -13.13
C LYS A 19 1.56 -7.93 -13.07
N ASN A 20 1.26 -6.82 -12.39
CA ASN A 20 2.14 -5.67 -12.28
C ASN A 20 2.99 -5.70 -11.00
N ILE A 21 2.77 -6.66 -10.10
CA ILE A 21 3.60 -6.79 -8.91
C ILE A 21 4.94 -7.42 -9.31
N GLU A 22 6.03 -6.70 -9.06
CA GLU A 22 7.38 -7.20 -9.32
C GLU A 22 7.80 -8.24 -8.27
N ILE A 23 7.25 -9.46 -8.41
CA ILE A 23 7.53 -10.60 -7.51
C ILE A 23 9.03 -10.87 -7.39
N GLU A 24 9.78 -10.76 -8.49
CA GLU A 24 11.24 -10.95 -8.47
C GLU A 24 11.95 -9.83 -7.70
N TRP A 25 11.46 -8.58 -7.77
CA TRP A 25 12.01 -7.49 -6.95
C TRP A 25 11.77 -7.76 -5.46
N ILE A 26 10.57 -8.18 -5.07
CA ILE A 26 10.24 -8.54 -3.68
C ILE A 26 11.16 -9.67 -3.21
N ARG A 27 11.35 -10.70 -4.04
CA ARG A 27 12.21 -11.84 -3.73
C ARG A 27 13.66 -11.44 -3.48
N GLU A 28 14.25 -10.59 -4.34
CA GLU A 28 15.63 -10.15 -4.16
C GLU A 28 15.81 -9.31 -2.89
N ASN A 29 14.89 -8.38 -2.60
CA ASN A 29 14.95 -7.58 -1.36
C ASN A 29 14.80 -8.46 -0.10
N LEU A 30 13.97 -9.50 -0.14
CA LEU A 30 13.80 -10.40 0.99
C LEU A 30 15.07 -11.21 1.30
N LYS A 31 15.90 -11.54 0.31
CA LYS A 31 17.20 -12.22 0.55
C LYS A 31 18.19 -11.35 1.31
N GLU A 32 18.11 -10.03 1.15
CA GLU A 32 18.99 -9.10 1.87
C GLU A 32 18.60 -8.98 3.35
N ILE A 33 17.29 -9.12 3.65
CA ILE A 33 16.74 -9.03 5.01
C ILE A 33 16.81 -10.38 5.73
N ILE A 34 16.41 -11.45 5.04
CA ILE A 34 16.32 -12.80 5.60
C ILE A 34 17.58 -13.56 5.19
N LYS A 35 18.40 -13.94 6.17
CA LYS A 35 19.59 -14.78 5.97
C LYS A 35 19.21 -16.26 5.73
N GLY A 36 18.36 -16.51 4.73
CA GLY A 36 17.81 -17.83 4.43
C GLY A 36 17.00 -17.86 3.14
N GLU A 37 16.43 -19.03 2.83
CA GLU A 37 15.52 -19.19 1.70
C GLU A 37 14.09 -18.83 2.12
N VAL A 38 13.40 -18.07 1.28
CA VAL A 38 11.98 -17.76 1.44
C VAL A 38 11.21 -18.58 0.43
N ASP A 39 10.19 -19.30 0.93
CA ASP A 39 9.31 -20.07 0.09
C ASP A 39 8.60 -19.19 -0.95
N TYR A 40 8.46 -19.68 -2.18
CA TYR A 40 7.87 -18.91 -3.27
C TYR A 40 6.40 -18.53 -3.00
N GLU A 41 5.63 -19.42 -2.35
CA GLU A 41 4.26 -19.13 -1.94
C GLU A 41 4.21 -18.00 -0.91
N ALA A 42 5.15 -17.96 0.04
CA ALA A 42 5.26 -16.86 0.99
C ALA A 42 5.55 -15.52 0.30
N ILE A 43 6.38 -15.52 -0.75
CA ILE A 43 6.65 -14.32 -1.57
C ILE A 43 5.36 -13.84 -2.25
N LEU A 44 4.56 -14.76 -2.79
CA LEU A 44 3.27 -14.41 -3.40
C LEU A 44 2.30 -13.81 -2.38
N TYR A 45 2.22 -14.35 -1.17
CA TYR A 45 1.39 -13.75 -0.11
C TYR A 45 1.85 -12.33 0.24
N MET A 46 3.16 -12.12 0.40
CA MET A 46 3.71 -10.79 0.69
C MET A 46 3.43 -9.80 -0.44
N ALA A 47 3.59 -10.22 -1.70
CA ALA A 47 3.25 -9.43 -2.88
C ALA A 47 1.79 -8.96 -2.84
N VAL A 48 0.85 -9.86 -2.56
CA VAL A 48 -0.58 -9.54 -2.48
C VAL A 48 -0.87 -8.56 -1.33
N VAL A 49 -0.24 -8.74 -0.18
CA VAL A 49 -0.41 -7.84 0.98
C VAL A 49 0.12 -6.44 0.67
N LEU A 50 1.32 -6.33 0.11
CA LEU A 50 1.92 -5.04 -0.27
C LEU A 50 1.05 -4.30 -1.29
N ASP A 51 0.55 -5.00 -2.30
CA ASP A 51 -0.34 -4.42 -3.31
C ASP A 51 -1.67 -3.95 -2.72
N TYR A 52 -2.23 -4.70 -1.77
CA TYR A 52 -3.45 -4.30 -1.06
C TYR A 52 -3.24 -3.03 -0.25
N VAL A 53 -2.17 -2.95 0.54
CA VAL A 53 -1.86 -1.75 1.34
C VAL A 53 -1.60 -0.55 0.44
N LEU A 54 -0.86 -0.74 -0.66
CA LEU A 54 -0.61 0.31 -1.64
C LEU A 54 -1.91 0.79 -2.31
N ALA A 55 -2.85 -0.13 -2.57
CA ALA A 55 -4.18 0.21 -3.07
C ALA A 55 -4.92 1.17 -2.17
N GLU A 56 -5.03 0.79 -0.90
CA GLU A 56 -5.79 1.56 0.09
C GLU A 56 -5.17 2.94 0.24
N LEU A 57 -3.84 3.01 0.34
CA LEU A 57 -3.13 4.28 0.45
C LEU A 57 -3.35 5.18 -0.77
N ILE A 58 -3.29 4.63 -1.99
CA ILE A 58 -3.55 5.40 -3.22
C ILE A 58 -5.00 5.89 -3.25
N ASP A 59 -5.97 5.06 -2.90
CA ASP A 59 -7.39 5.41 -2.94
C ASP A 59 -7.70 6.55 -1.96
N VAL A 60 -7.21 6.45 -0.71
CA VAL A 60 -7.40 7.50 0.31
C VAL A 60 -6.65 8.78 -0.08
N SER A 61 -5.41 8.67 -0.56
CA SER A 61 -4.62 9.84 -1.01
C SER A 61 -5.30 10.54 -2.19
N ASN A 62 -5.87 9.79 -3.12
CA ASN A 62 -6.61 10.32 -4.25
C ASN A 62 -7.88 11.05 -3.80
N GLU A 63 -8.60 10.53 -2.81
CA GLU A 63 -9.75 11.22 -2.23
C GLU A 63 -9.35 12.58 -1.64
N ILE A 64 -8.25 12.63 -0.89
CA ILE A 64 -7.73 13.86 -0.29
C ILE A 64 -7.32 14.88 -1.35
N ALA A 65 -6.60 14.43 -2.39
CA ALA A 65 -6.22 15.30 -3.52
C ALA A 65 -7.46 15.95 -4.16
N HIS A 66 -8.54 15.18 -4.35
CA HIS A 66 -9.81 15.68 -4.89
C HIS A 66 -10.58 16.57 -3.91
N GLN A 67 -10.46 16.36 -2.60
CA GLN A 67 -11.05 17.25 -1.60
C GLN A 67 -10.36 18.62 -1.61
N LYS A 68 -9.02 18.67 -1.76
CA LYS A 68 -8.26 19.91 -1.87
C LYS A 68 -8.51 20.62 -3.20
N ASN A 69 -8.53 19.86 -4.30
CA ASN A 69 -8.83 20.34 -5.64
C ASN A 69 -9.65 19.30 -6.41
N PRO A 70 -10.97 19.51 -6.61
CA PRO A 70 -11.85 18.54 -7.29
C PRO A 70 -11.47 18.18 -8.73
N SER A 71 -10.55 18.94 -9.34
CA SER A 71 -10.05 18.71 -10.70
C SER A 71 -8.62 18.16 -10.73
N SER A 72 -8.05 17.81 -9.58
CA SER A 72 -6.70 17.26 -9.50
C SER A 72 -6.61 15.92 -10.22
N SER A 73 -5.55 15.73 -11.00
CA SER A 73 -5.19 14.46 -11.63
C SER A 73 -3.85 13.92 -11.11
N VAL A 74 -3.33 14.52 -10.03
CA VAL A 74 -2.02 14.21 -9.46
C VAL A 74 -2.20 14.02 -7.96
N ILE A 75 -1.62 12.94 -7.43
CA ILE A 75 -1.48 12.71 -5.99
C ILE A 75 -0.11 13.26 -5.59
N GLU A 76 -0.09 14.27 -4.73
CA GLU A 76 1.14 14.86 -4.22
C GLU A 76 1.60 14.17 -2.93
N GLY A 77 2.86 14.34 -2.55
CA GLY A 77 3.39 13.77 -1.31
C GLY A 77 2.69 14.27 -0.04
N GLU A 78 2.10 15.47 -0.08
CA GLU A 78 1.28 16.00 1.02
C GLU A 78 -0.05 15.26 1.16
N ASP A 79 -0.66 14.83 0.05
CA ASP A 79 -1.92 14.07 0.08
C ASP A 79 -1.73 12.69 0.70
N ILE A 80 -0.56 12.07 0.46
CA ILE A 80 -0.18 10.81 1.09
C ILE A 80 0.01 10.98 2.60
N LYS A 81 0.66 12.07 3.03
CA LYS A 81 0.84 12.35 4.47
C LYS A 81 -0.50 12.56 5.15
N ASP A 82 -1.38 13.37 4.55
CA ASP A 82 -2.71 13.61 5.10
C ASP A 82 -3.55 12.32 5.12
N ALA A 83 -3.38 11.42 4.14
CA ALA A 83 -4.04 10.10 4.12
C ALA A 83 -3.62 9.24 5.30
N LEU A 84 -2.31 9.18 5.56
CA LEU A 84 -1.77 8.48 6.72
C LEU A 84 -2.25 9.13 8.02
N ASP A 85 -2.32 10.46 8.07
CA ASP A 85 -2.72 11.18 9.27
C ASP A 85 -4.22 11.03 9.61
N GLY A 86 -5.06 10.81 8.60
CA GLY A 86 -6.50 10.72 8.72
C GLY A 86 -7.08 9.31 8.92
N ASP A 87 -6.32 8.26 8.62
CA ASP A 87 -6.78 6.86 8.68
C ASP A 87 -6.04 6.09 9.77
N LEU A 88 -6.71 5.83 10.91
CA LEU A 88 -6.13 5.15 12.07
C LEU A 88 -5.54 3.76 11.76
N GLU A 89 -6.13 3.00 10.82
CA GLU A 89 -5.67 1.65 10.48
C GLU A 89 -4.37 1.71 9.65
N LEU A 90 -4.29 2.66 8.71
CA LEU A 90 -3.05 2.95 7.99
C LEU A 90 -1.99 3.58 8.91
N GLN A 91 -2.39 4.46 9.83
CA GLN A 91 -1.51 5.11 10.78
C GLN A 91 -0.87 4.10 11.74
N GLU A 92 -1.64 3.13 12.26
CA GLU A 92 -1.11 2.03 13.08
C GLU A 92 -0.11 1.18 12.29
N LEU A 93 -0.44 0.82 11.04
CA LEU A 93 0.44 0.05 10.16
C LEU A 93 1.77 0.77 9.87
N PHE A 94 1.73 2.10 9.70
CA PHE A 94 2.91 2.91 9.37
C PHE A 94 3.71 3.37 10.59
N ASN A 95 3.08 3.65 11.73
CA ASN A 95 3.80 4.04 12.95
C ASN A 95 4.66 2.90 13.50
N ASP A 96 4.20 1.65 13.40
CA ASP A 96 5.01 0.48 13.74
C ASP A 96 6.27 0.36 12.85
N LEU A 97 6.21 0.84 11.60
CA LEU A 97 7.36 0.92 10.69
C LEU A 97 8.28 2.11 11.01
N TYR A 98 7.73 3.28 11.33
CA TYR A 98 8.51 4.49 11.63
C TYR A 98 9.20 4.45 13.00
N ASP A 99 8.57 3.91 14.05
CA ASP A 99 9.21 3.73 15.37
C ASP A 99 10.38 2.73 15.31
N SER A 100 10.39 1.83 14.31
CA SER A 100 11.51 0.91 14.09
C SER A 100 12.75 1.56 13.42
N THR A 101 12.59 2.75 12.82
CA THR A 101 13.68 3.50 12.17
C THR A 101 14.45 4.46 13.08
N GLU A 102 14.03 4.67 14.35
CA GLU A 102 14.85 5.38 15.35
C GLU A 102 16.04 4.56 15.91
N LEU A 103 16.30 3.37 15.36
CA LEU A 103 17.40 2.48 15.75
C LEU A 103 18.51 2.30 14.70
N LEU A 104 18.57 3.15 13.66
CA LEU A 104 19.70 3.23 12.71
C LEU A 104 20.35 4.62 12.73
#